data_AF-A0A547NYV3-F1
#
_entry.id   AF-A0A547NYV3-F1
#
_cell.length_a   1.000
_cell.length_b   1.000
_cell.length_c   1.000
_cell.angle_alpha   90.00
_cell.angle_beta   90.00
_cell.angle_gamma   90.00
#
_symmetry.space_group_name_H-M   'P 1'
#
loop_
_entity.id
_entity.type
_entity.pdbx_description
1 polymer ?
#
loop_
_entity_poly.entity_id
_entity_poly.type
_entity_poly.pdbx_seq_one_letter_code
_entity_poly.pdbx_strand_id
1 'polypeptide(L)'
;MCGIAGVWRKRNPIDASDLSDVIRMMQALVHRGPDDHDSWSNNRLALGHRRLTIIDPSPAAREPMLTASGQGVLVYNGEVYNYRSLRETLQAQGLVFRTVSDAEVVLEALHHWGPEKAVPLFDGMFSFAYFDARNSALWLARDRLGIKPMSVADMPDRFLFASEDKAILACDGFPRDIDSREMTFAAGLAEPRFQLQPVRPHRALAARRPVEDHRQRYRKAPLLACAGRAGDRAHHWRRILRR
;
A
#
# COMPACT_ATOMS: atom_id res chain seq x y z
N MET A 1 -12.41 3.87 6.76
CA MET A 1 -11.33 3.74 5.76
C MET A 1 -11.57 2.44 5.04
N CYS A 2 -11.56 2.35 3.72
CA CYS A 2 -11.84 1.10 3.04
C CYS A 2 -10.91 -0.06 3.49
N GLY A 3 -11.38 -1.29 3.29
CA GLY A 3 -10.61 -2.52 3.46
C GLY A 3 -10.43 -3.20 2.12
N ILE A 4 -9.21 -3.65 1.81
CA ILE A 4 -8.90 -4.47 0.64
C ILE A 4 -8.42 -5.83 1.09
N ALA A 5 -8.72 -6.86 0.30
CA ALA A 5 -8.29 -8.24 0.52
C ALA A 5 -8.09 -8.93 -0.83
N GLY A 6 -7.19 -9.91 -0.88
CA GLY A 6 -7.09 -10.77 -2.06
C GLY A 6 -6.18 -11.97 -1.90
N VAL A 7 -6.41 -12.91 -2.83
CA VAL A 7 -5.70 -14.19 -2.96
C VAL A 7 -5.21 -14.31 -4.39
N TRP A 8 -3.91 -14.51 -4.57
CA TRP A 8 -3.29 -14.79 -5.86
C TRP A 8 -2.71 -16.21 -5.86
N ARG A 9 -3.13 -17.07 -6.78
CA ARG A 9 -2.55 -18.41 -6.92
C ARG A 9 -1.33 -18.40 -7.83
N LYS A 10 -0.25 -19.05 -7.37
CA LYS A 10 1.03 -19.11 -8.10
C LYS A 10 1.02 -20.09 -9.27
N ARG A 11 0.24 -21.17 -9.17
CA ARG A 11 0.24 -22.30 -10.11
C ARG A 11 -1.16 -22.74 -10.50
N ASN A 12 -1.91 -23.20 -9.51
CA ASN A 12 -3.26 -23.72 -9.71
C ASN A 12 -4.26 -22.58 -9.91
N PRO A 13 -5.41 -22.85 -10.54
CA PRO A 13 -6.46 -21.84 -10.63
C PRO A 13 -7.08 -21.54 -9.26
N ILE A 14 -7.71 -20.37 -9.15
CA ILE A 14 -8.58 -20.01 -8.01
C ILE A 14 -9.68 -21.06 -7.87
N ASP A 15 -9.92 -21.50 -6.64
CA ASP A 15 -10.97 -22.46 -6.31
C ASP A 15 -11.97 -21.89 -5.28
N ALA A 16 -12.97 -22.70 -4.92
CA ALA A 16 -14.01 -22.29 -3.97
C ALA A 16 -13.47 -21.97 -2.56
N SER A 17 -12.33 -22.55 -2.17
CA SER A 17 -11.71 -22.27 -0.88
C SER A 17 -11.09 -20.87 -0.86
N ASP A 18 -10.47 -20.44 -1.97
CA ASP A 18 -9.92 -19.08 -2.08
C ASP A 18 -11.02 -18.01 -2.06
N LEU A 19 -12.14 -18.26 -2.73
CA LEU A 19 -13.30 -17.35 -2.71
C LEU A 19 -13.88 -17.25 -1.28
N SER A 20 -13.96 -18.39 -0.59
CA SER A 20 -14.40 -18.43 0.81
C SER A 20 -13.44 -17.68 1.73
N ASP A 21 -12.13 -17.79 1.50
CA ASP A 21 -11.10 -17.04 2.23
C ASP A 21 -11.25 -15.53 1.99
N VAL A 22 -11.43 -15.07 0.75
CA VAL A 22 -11.70 -13.64 0.47
C VAL A 22 -12.94 -13.14 1.22
N ILE A 23 -14.02 -13.94 1.29
CA ILE A 23 -15.21 -13.58 2.07
C ILE A 23 -14.86 -13.45 3.56
N ARG A 24 -14.12 -14.40 4.15
CA ARG A 24 -13.68 -14.32 5.57
C ARG A 24 -12.81 -13.09 5.82
N MET A 25 -11.86 -12.81 4.92
CA MET A 25 -11.02 -11.61 4.98
C MET A 25 -11.87 -10.34 4.95
N MET A 26 -12.86 -10.25 4.06
CA MET A 26 -13.78 -9.11 4.00
C MET A 26 -14.63 -8.96 5.27
N GLN A 27 -15.09 -10.06 5.87
CA GLN A 27 -15.82 -10.03 7.14
C GLN A 27 -14.95 -9.48 8.28
N ALA A 28 -13.68 -9.86 8.32
CA ALA A 28 -12.72 -9.31 9.29
C ALA A 28 -12.43 -7.81 9.06
N LEU A 29 -12.79 -7.26 7.89
CA LEU A 29 -12.57 -5.86 7.51
C LEU A 29 -13.86 -5.01 7.52
N VAL A 30 -14.98 -5.51 8.04
CA VAL A 30 -16.26 -4.77 8.09
C VAL A 30 -16.13 -3.42 8.79
N HIS A 31 -15.36 -3.34 9.89
CA HIS A 31 -15.16 -2.10 10.66
C HIS A 31 -14.47 -0.99 9.86
N ARG A 32 -13.78 -1.34 8.78
CA ARG A 32 -13.11 -0.39 7.89
C ARG A 32 -14.10 0.23 6.91
N GLY A 33 -14.86 -0.62 6.23
CA GLY A 33 -15.86 -0.23 5.24
C GLY A 33 -17.22 -0.87 5.55
N PRO A 34 -18.06 -0.21 6.35
CA PRO A 34 -19.38 -0.72 6.71
C PRO A 34 -20.44 -0.47 5.62
N ASP A 35 -20.19 0.44 4.67
CA ASP A 35 -21.23 0.97 3.79
C ASP A 35 -21.54 0.06 2.59
N ASP A 36 -20.51 -0.56 2.01
CA ASP A 36 -20.65 -1.42 0.84
C ASP A 36 -19.56 -2.49 0.80
N HIS A 37 -19.77 -3.54 0.02
CA HIS A 37 -18.78 -4.57 -0.22
C HIS A 37 -18.99 -5.26 -1.57
N ASP A 38 -17.91 -5.68 -2.20
CA ASP A 38 -17.99 -6.51 -3.40
C ASP A 38 -16.73 -7.35 -3.56
N SER A 39 -16.80 -8.34 -4.46
CA SER A 39 -15.69 -9.22 -4.80
C SER A 39 -15.62 -9.47 -6.29
N TRP A 40 -14.41 -9.72 -6.77
CA TRP A 40 -14.15 -10.06 -8.17
C TRP A 40 -13.13 -11.18 -8.23
N SER A 41 -13.28 -12.10 -9.18
CA SER A 41 -12.29 -13.15 -9.38
C SER A 41 -12.12 -13.52 -10.84
N ASN A 42 -10.91 -14.01 -11.16
CA ASN A 42 -10.62 -14.73 -12.38
C ASN A 42 -9.86 -16.03 -12.07
N ASN A 43 -9.28 -16.65 -13.09
CA ASN A 43 -8.57 -17.91 -12.95
C ASN A 43 -7.36 -17.86 -11.99
N ARG A 44 -6.76 -16.70 -11.70
CA ARG A 44 -5.53 -16.58 -10.87
C ARG A 44 -5.68 -15.72 -9.63
N LEU A 45 -6.69 -14.85 -9.59
CA LEU A 45 -6.83 -13.82 -8.57
C LEU A 45 -8.28 -13.75 -8.08
N ALA A 46 -8.45 -13.67 -6.78
CA ALA A 46 -9.68 -13.24 -6.13
C ALA A 46 -9.41 -11.96 -5.33
N LEU A 47 -10.29 -10.96 -5.47
CA LEU A 47 -10.23 -9.64 -4.85
C LEU A 47 -11.51 -9.41 -4.04
N GLY A 48 -11.36 -8.73 -2.91
CA GLY A 48 -12.47 -8.27 -2.08
C GLY A 48 -12.26 -6.84 -1.62
N HIS A 49 -13.35 -6.08 -1.54
CA HIS A 49 -13.34 -4.70 -1.06
C HIS A 49 -14.45 -4.47 -0.03
N ARG A 50 -14.13 -3.67 0.98
CA ARG A 50 -15.05 -3.10 1.97
C ARG A 50 -14.98 -1.59 1.86
N ARG A 51 -16.09 -0.95 1.54
CA ARG A 51 -16.12 0.48 1.23
C ARG A 51 -16.58 1.32 2.41
N LEU A 52 -15.86 2.40 2.69
CA LEU A 52 -16.38 3.56 3.40
C LEU A 52 -16.56 4.65 2.36
N THR A 53 -17.80 5.10 2.16
CA THR A 53 -18.17 6.00 1.08
C THR A 53 -17.85 7.43 1.46
N ILE A 54 -16.77 7.99 0.89
CA ILE A 54 -16.33 9.38 1.12
C ILE A 54 -16.48 10.21 -0.14
N ILE A 55 -15.83 9.78 -1.24
CA ILE A 55 -15.89 10.45 -2.54
C ILE A 55 -16.76 9.61 -3.47
N ASP A 56 -17.71 10.27 -4.14
CA ASP A 56 -18.67 9.69 -5.08
C ASP A 56 -19.53 8.56 -4.47
N PRO A 57 -20.68 8.86 -3.86
CA PRO A 57 -21.53 7.84 -3.25
C PRO A 57 -22.27 6.96 -4.27
N SER A 58 -22.08 7.17 -5.56
CA SER A 58 -22.79 6.39 -6.56
C SER A 58 -22.32 4.93 -6.58
N PRO A 59 -23.22 4.00 -6.99
CA PRO A 59 -22.84 2.61 -7.27
C PRO A 59 -21.78 2.48 -8.37
N ALA A 60 -21.60 3.49 -9.22
CA ALA A 60 -20.59 3.46 -10.28
C ALA A 60 -19.15 3.52 -9.73
N ALA A 61 -18.98 4.02 -8.50
CA ALA A 61 -17.70 4.08 -7.80
C ALA A 61 -17.46 2.86 -6.88
N ARG A 62 -18.23 1.78 -7.03
CA ARG A 62 -18.06 0.55 -6.27
C ARG A 62 -16.78 -0.18 -6.72
N GLU A 63 -16.18 -0.90 -5.79
CA GLU A 63 -14.94 -1.64 -6.02
C GLU A 63 -15.13 -3.12 -5.64
N PRO A 64 -14.49 -4.08 -6.32
CA PRO A 64 -13.42 -3.91 -7.32
C PRO A 64 -13.85 -3.17 -8.60
N MET A 65 -13.09 -2.14 -8.98
CA MET A 65 -13.42 -1.28 -10.12
C MET A 65 -12.71 -1.77 -11.37
N LEU A 66 -13.44 -1.87 -12.49
CA LEU A 66 -12.91 -2.35 -13.77
C LEU A 66 -12.80 -1.23 -14.79
N THR A 67 -11.77 -1.26 -15.63
CA THR A 67 -11.68 -0.38 -16.81
C THR A 67 -12.85 -0.66 -17.75
N ALA A 68 -13.16 0.25 -18.67
CA ALA A 68 -14.21 0.02 -19.68
C ALA A 68 -13.93 -1.23 -20.55
N SER A 69 -12.67 -1.58 -20.76
CA SER A 69 -12.23 -2.78 -21.48
C SER A 69 -12.28 -4.06 -20.64
N GLY A 70 -12.49 -3.96 -19.32
CA GLY A 70 -12.40 -5.06 -18.37
C GLY A 70 -10.98 -5.65 -18.22
N GLN A 71 -9.96 -5.00 -18.79
CA GLN A 71 -8.57 -5.47 -18.78
C GLN A 71 -7.76 -4.97 -17.58
N GLY A 72 -8.27 -3.97 -16.85
CA GLY A 72 -7.70 -3.48 -15.60
C GLY A 72 -8.70 -3.62 -14.47
N VAL A 73 -8.27 -4.10 -13.31
CA VAL A 73 -9.10 -4.25 -12.10
C VAL A 73 -8.39 -3.64 -10.90
N LEU A 74 -9.08 -2.80 -10.12
CA LEU A 74 -8.53 -2.11 -8.96
C LEU A 74 -9.35 -2.40 -7.70
N VAL A 75 -8.67 -2.71 -6.60
CA VAL A 75 -9.15 -2.45 -5.24
C VAL A 75 -8.23 -1.47 -4.54
N TYR A 76 -8.80 -0.50 -3.86
CA TYR A 76 -8.13 0.70 -3.41
C TYR A 76 -8.66 1.15 -2.04
N ASN A 77 -7.73 1.49 -1.16
CA ASN A 77 -8.00 2.13 0.12
C ASN A 77 -7.11 3.35 0.24
N GLY A 78 -7.66 4.53 0.02
CA GLY A 78 -6.86 5.74 0.01
C GLY A 78 -7.60 6.97 -0.44
N GLU A 79 -6.81 8.02 -0.63
CA GLU A 79 -7.16 9.20 -1.39
C GLU A 79 -5.93 9.70 -2.16
N VAL A 80 -6.08 9.94 -3.46
CA VAL A 80 -5.09 10.63 -4.29
C VAL A 80 -5.55 12.07 -4.42
N TYR A 81 -4.94 12.99 -3.67
CA TYR A 81 -5.36 14.38 -3.57
C TYR A 81 -5.23 15.15 -4.88
N ASN A 82 -4.22 14.82 -5.70
CA ASN A 82 -4.02 15.45 -7.00
C ASN A 82 -4.84 14.80 -8.13
N TYR A 83 -5.85 13.96 -7.83
CA TYR A 83 -6.64 13.23 -8.84
C TYR A 83 -7.31 14.15 -9.87
N ARG A 84 -7.69 15.38 -9.51
CA ARG A 84 -8.31 16.33 -10.45
C ARG A 84 -7.35 16.75 -11.55
N SER A 85 -6.10 17.07 -11.20
CA SER A 85 -5.06 17.43 -12.18
C SER A 85 -4.66 16.24 -13.04
N LEU A 86 -4.58 15.04 -12.44
CA LEU A 86 -4.33 13.80 -13.18
C LEU A 86 -5.49 13.48 -14.15
N ARG A 87 -6.74 13.70 -13.73
CA ARG A 87 -7.92 13.55 -14.57
C ARG A 87 -7.86 14.46 -15.78
N GLU A 88 -7.58 15.75 -15.60
CA GLU A 88 -7.43 16.69 -16.72
C GLU A 88 -6.35 16.23 -17.71
N THR A 89 -5.22 15.73 -17.20
CA THR A 89 -4.13 15.20 -18.03
C THR A 89 -4.56 13.97 -18.83
N LEU A 90 -5.29 13.03 -18.22
CA LEU A 90 -5.80 11.83 -18.88
C LEU A 90 -6.91 12.15 -19.89
N GLN A 91 -7.79 13.13 -19.59
CA GLN A 91 -8.81 13.61 -20.52
C GLN A 91 -8.19 14.26 -21.76
N ALA A 92 -7.12 15.04 -21.59
CA ALA A 92 -6.35 15.59 -22.71
C ALA A 92 -5.69 14.51 -23.58
N GLN A 93 -5.50 13.30 -23.03
CA GLN A 93 -5.00 12.12 -23.74
C GLN A 93 -6.12 11.24 -24.32
N GLY A 94 -7.38 11.70 -24.22
CA GLY A 94 -8.55 11.06 -24.83
C GLY A 94 -9.32 10.10 -23.92
N LEU A 95 -9.02 10.03 -22.62
CA LEU A 95 -9.77 9.18 -21.69
C LEU A 95 -11.10 9.83 -21.27
N VAL A 96 -12.12 8.99 -21.09
CA VAL A 96 -13.45 9.39 -20.61
C VAL A 96 -13.72 8.70 -19.29
N PHE A 97 -14.15 9.48 -18.30
CA PHE A 97 -14.44 9.01 -16.94
C PHE A 97 -15.94 8.84 -16.73
N ARG A 98 -16.33 7.82 -15.97
CA ARG A 98 -17.73 7.47 -15.65
C ARG A 98 -18.16 7.94 -14.26
N THR A 99 -17.19 8.21 -13.40
CA THR A 99 -17.37 8.59 -11.99
C THR A 99 -16.64 9.91 -11.73
N VAL A 100 -16.86 10.50 -10.55
CA VAL A 100 -16.05 11.62 -10.03
C VAL A 100 -15.05 11.16 -8.96
N SER A 101 -14.95 9.84 -8.74
CA SER A 101 -14.04 9.21 -7.78
C SER A 101 -12.57 9.37 -8.19
N ASP A 102 -11.70 9.48 -7.20
CA ASP A 102 -10.26 9.41 -7.37
C ASP A 102 -9.82 7.99 -7.76
N ALA A 103 -10.52 6.96 -7.28
CA ALA A 103 -10.24 5.56 -7.61
C ALA A 103 -10.27 5.28 -9.12
N GLU A 104 -11.20 5.90 -9.87
CA GLU A 104 -11.23 5.76 -11.33
C GLU A 104 -10.02 6.44 -11.99
N VAL A 105 -9.56 7.57 -11.46
CA VAL A 105 -8.33 8.23 -11.93
C VAL A 105 -7.12 7.35 -11.68
N VAL A 106 -7.03 6.71 -10.51
CA VAL A 106 -5.98 5.75 -10.19
C VAL A 106 -6.00 4.56 -11.16
N LEU A 107 -7.16 3.94 -11.34
CA LEU A 107 -7.33 2.80 -12.24
C LEU A 107 -6.90 3.14 -13.67
N GLU A 108 -7.43 4.24 -14.21
CA GLU A 108 -7.16 4.65 -15.59
C GLU A 108 -5.70 5.10 -15.76
N ALA A 109 -5.10 5.80 -14.79
CA ALA A 109 -3.68 6.13 -14.82
C ALA A 109 -2.79 4.89 -14.85
N LEU A 110 -3.05 3.91 -13.98
CA LEU A 110 -2.31 2.64 -13.92
C LEU A 110 -2.46 1.87 -15.24
N HIS A 111 -3.67 1.81 -15.79
CA HIS A 111 -3.92 1.08 -17.03
C HIS A 111 -3.32 1.76 -18.27
N HIS A 112 -3.40 3.09 -18.34
CA HIS A 112 -2.99 3.88 -19.49
C HIS A 112 -1.47 4.15 -19.53
N TRP A 113 -0.87 4.54 -18.40
CA TRP A 113 0.57 4.85 -18.34
C TRP A 113 1.44 3.70 -17.88
N GLY A 114 0.87 2.68 -17.25
CA GLY A 114 1.60 1.64 -16.55
C GLY A 114 1.93 2.04 -15.11
N PRO A 115 1.97 1.08 -14.16
CA PRO A 115 2.20 1.36 -12.74
C PRO A 115 3.51 2.08 -12.45
N GLU A 116 4.58 1.76 -13.18
CA GLU A 116 5.91 2.36 -12.99
C GLU A 116 5.90 3.87 -13.24
N LYS A 117 5.08 4.34 -14.18
CA LYS A 117 4.94 5.77 -14.49
C LYS A 117 3.86 6.44 -13.65
N ALA A 118 2.74 5.75 -13.40
CA ALA A 118 1.59 6.33 -12.70
C ALA A 118 1.84 6.53 -11.21
N VAL A 119 2.39 5.53 -10.51
CA VAL A 119 2.55 5.58 -9.04
C VAL A 119 3.39 6.77 -8.55
N PRO A 120 4.52 7.13 -9.19
CA PRO A 120 5.29 8.32 -8.80
C PRO A 120 4.54 9.65 -8.94
N LEU A 121 3.45 9.69 -9.71
CA LEU A 121 2.64 10.89 -9.93
C LEU A 121 1.53 11.06 -8.90
N PHE A 122 1.25 10.04 -8.07
CA PHE A 122 0.19 10.09 -7.09
C PHE A 122 0.64 10.85 -5.84
N ASP A 123 -0.06 11.94 -5.53
CA ASP A 123 0.07 12.66 -4.26
C ASP A 123 -1.10 12.27 -3.36
N GLY A 124 -0.83 11.56 -2.26
CA GLY A 124 -1.89 11.04 -1.43
C GLY A 124 -1.46 9.99 -0.41
N MET A 125 -2.47 9.41 0.24
CA MET A 125 -2.34 8.27 1.14
C MET A 125 -3.15 7.11 0.57
N PHE A 126 -2.51 6.02 0.18
CA PHE A 126 -3.19 4.93 -0.52
C PHE A 126 -2.52 3.58 -0.27
N SER A 127 -3.33 2.54 -0.32
CA SER A 127 -2.87 1.18 -0.57
C SER A 127 -3.81 0.55 -1.59
N PHE A 128 -3.27 -0.16 -2.58
CA PHE A 128 -4.07 -0.74 -3.64
C PHE A 128 -3.54 -2.06 -4.16
N ALA A 129 -4.44 -2.83 -4.76
CA ALA A 129 -4.12 -3.94 -5.64
C ALA A 129 -4.71 -3.68 -7.03
N TYR A 130 -3.84 -3.63 -8.04
CA TYR A 130 -4.20 -3.44 -9.44
C TYR A 130 -3.80 -4.66 -10.26
N PHE A 131 -4.77 -5.26 -10.92
CA PHE A 131 -4.55 -6.38 -11.84
C PHE A 131 -4.63 -5.91 -13.28
N ASP A 132 -3.60 -6.24 -14.06
CA ASP A 132 -3.52 -6.00 -15.49
C ASP A 132 -3.64 -7.33 -16.25
N ALA A 133 -4.80 -7.54 -16.88
CA ALA A 133 -5.11 -8.75 -17.62
C ALA A 133 -4.24 -8.90 -18.88
N ARG A 134 -3.76 -7.79 -19.47
CA ARG A 134 -2.93 -7.81 -20.70
C ARG A 134 -1.64 -8.60 -20.49
N ASN A 135 -1.12 -8.53 -19.27
CA ASN A 135 0.17 -9.12 -18.89
C ASN A 135 0.03 -10.16 -17.77
N SER A 136 -1.21 -10.44 -17.32
CA SER A 136 -1.49 -11.28 -16.14
C SER A 136 -0.64 -10.89 -14.92
N ALA A 137 -0.59 -9.58 -14.62
CA ALA A 137 0.26 -9.03 -13.57
C ALA A 137 -0.57 -8.41 -12.44
N LEU A 138 -0.20 -8.70 -11.20
CA LEU A 138 -0.75 -8.08 -10.00
C LEU A 138 0.26 -7.09 -9.41
N TRP A 139 -0.18 -5.85 -9.24
CA TRP A 139 0.58 -4.76 -8.65
C TRP A 139 -0.01 -4.41 -7.30
N LEU A 140 0.83 -4.47 -6.26
CA LEU A 140 0.48 -3.97 -4.94
C LEU A 140 1.36 -2.78 -4.62
N ALA A 141 0.75 -1.69 -4.16
CA ALA A 141 1.48 -0.50 -3.76
C ALA A 141 0.89 0.13 -2.51
N ARG A 142 1.75 0.87 -1.80
CA ARG A 142 1.39 1.76 -0.69
C ARG A 142 1.92 3.15 -0.98
N ASP A 143 1.35 4.16 -0.33
CA ASP A 143 1.88 5.51 -0.35
C ASP A 143 3.29 5.58 0.25
N ARG A 144 3.97 6.68 -0.06
CA ARG A 144 5.38 6.90 0.25
C ARG A 144 5.71 6.86 1.75
N LEU A 145 4.74 7.13 2.61
CA LEU A 145 4.91 7.11 4.07
C LEU A 145 4.28 5.86 4.71
N GLY A 146 3.68 4.98 3.91
CA GLY A 146 2.97 3.81 4.40
C GLY A 146 1.76 4.16 5.28
N ILE A 147 1.10 5.30 5.07
CA ILE A 147 -0.05 5.75 5.86
C ILE A 147 -1.18 4.73 5.77
N LYS A 148 -1.49 4.24 4.57
CA LYS A 148 -2.50 3.19 4.41
C LYS A 148 -1.86 1.81 4.58
N PRO A 149 -2.39 0.97 5.48
CA PRO A 149 -1.79 -0.33 5.75
C PRO A 149 -2.09 -1.32 4.62
N MET A 150 -1.14 -2.23 4.45
CA MET A 150 -1.31 -3.45 3.65
C MET A 150 -0.33 -4.49 4.19
N SER A 151 -0.89 -5.59 4.63
CA SER A 151 -0.22 -6.81 5.05
C SER A 151 -0.17 -7.77 3.88
N VAL A 152 0.91 -8.57 3.80
CA VAL A 152 1.08 -9.58 2.77
C VAL A 152 1.65 -10.86 3.37
N ALA A 153 1.26 -12.00 2.82
CA ALA A 153 1.79 -13.31 3.21
C ALA A 153 2.09 -14.15 1.98
N ASP A 154 3.33 -14.63 1.88
CA ASP A 154 3.77 -15.50 0.80
C ASP A 154 3.72 -16.96 1.22
N MET A 155 2.84 -17.75 0.59
CA MET A 155 2.62 -19.16 0.90
C MET A 155 3.14 -20.05 -0.26
N PRO A 156 3.35 -21.36 -0.06
CA PRO A 156 3.90 -22.23 -1.11
C PRO A 156 3.10 -22.27 -2.42
N ASP A 157 1.79 -22.04 -2.37
CA ASP A 157 0.85 -22.19 -3.47
C ASP A 157 0.09 -20.90 -3.83
N ARG A 158 0.02 -19.96 -2.89
CA ARG A 158 -0.71 -18.70 -3.03
C ARG A 158 0.03 -17.52 -2.37
N PHE A 159 -0.39 -16.32 -2.71
CA PHE A 159 0.02 -15.07 -2.09
C PHE A 159 -1.23 -14.38 -1.58
N LEU A 160 -1.20 -13.92 -0.33
CA LEU A 160 -2.31 -13.25 0.34
C LEU A 160 -1.96 -11.80 0.59
N PHE A 161 -2.94 -10.91 0.50
CA PHE A 161 -2.78 -9.53 0.96
C PHE A 161 -4.07 -9.00 1.55
N ALA A 162 -3.96 -8.10 2.52
CA ALA A 162 -5.11 -7.43 3.12
C ALA A 162 -4.73 -6.09 3.76
N SER A 163 -5.71 -5.24 4.08
CA SER A 163 -5.46 -4.01 4.83
C SER A 163 -4.99 -4.24 6.27
N GLU A 164 -5.28 -5.39 6.88
CA GLU A 164 -4.90 -5.71 8.27
C GLU A 164 -4.52 -7.20 8.39
N ASP A 165 -3.55 -7.51 9.26
CA ASP A 165 -3.08 -8.89 9.49
C ASP A 165 -4.22 -9.83 9.88
N LYS A 166 -5.17 -9.35 10.70
CA LYS A 166 -6.31 -10.15 11.17
C LYS A 166 -7.19 -10.69 10.04
N ALA A 167 -7.19 -10.05 8.87
CA ALA A 167 -7.89 -10.56 7.70
C ALA A 167 -7.16 -11.77 7.11
N ILE A 168 -5.83 -11.72 7.01
CA ILE A 168 -5.02 -12.87 6.56
C ILE A 168 -5.16 -14.03 7.58
N LEU A 169 -5.15 -13.72 8.87
CA LEU A 169 -5.34 -14.72 9.94
C LEU A 169 -6.74 -15.36 9.95
N ALA A 170 -7.72 -14.78 9.23
CA ALA A 170 -9.06 -15.34 9.08
C ALA A 170 -9.16 -16.39 7.96
N CYS A 171 -8.12 -16.53 7.11
CA CYS A 171 -8.07 -17.58 6.10
C CYS A 171 -7.99 -18.97 6.73
N ASP A 172 -8.64 -19.95 6.10
CA ASP A 172 -8.59 -21.32 6.57
C ASP A 172 -7.19 -21.93 6.33
N GLY A 173 -6.74 -22.76 7.27
CA GLY A 173 -5.41 -23.39 7.23
C GLY A 173 -4.22 -22.44 7.32
N PHE A 174 -4.41 -21.16 7.67
CA PHE A 174 -3.29 -20.23 7.84
C PHE A 174 -2.53 -20.51 9.16
N PRO A 175 -1.20 -20.73 9.13
CA PRO A 175 -0.41 -21.01 10.32
C PRO A 175 -0.52 -19.88 11.33
N ARG A 176 -0.88 -20.19 12.59
CA ARG A 176 -1.02 -19.21 13.67
C ARG A 176 0.25 -19.03 14.51
N ASP A 177 1.27 -19.86 14.26
CA ASP A 177 2.62 -19.71 14.80
C ASP A 177 3.41 -18.69 13.99
N ILE A 178 2.96 -17.43 14.03
CA ILE A 178 3.73 -16.32 13.47
C ILE A 178 4.33 -15.55 14.64
N ASP A 179 5.67 -15.67 14.77
CA ASP A 179 6.49 -14.72 15.53
C ASP A 179 6.20 -13.34 14.93
N SER A 180 5.63 -12.44 15.73
CA SER A 180 5.12 -11.13 15.31
C SER A 180 6.27 -10.23 14.85
N ARG A 181 6.80 -10.51 13.67
CA ARG A 181 7.66 -9.62 12.91
C ARG A 181 6.72 -9.02 11.89
N GLU A 182 6.59 -7.69 11.88
CA GLU A 182 5.97 -7.01 10.76
C GLU A 182 6.55 -7.57 9.46
N MET A 183 5.77 -8.37 8.73
CA MET A 183 6.14 -8.86 7.42
C MET A 183 5.95 -7.72 6.42
N THR A 184 6.81 -6.70 6.53
CA THR A 184 7.06 -5.77 5.44
C THR A 184 7.84 -6.54 4.39
N PHE A 185 7.13 -7.13 3.43
CA PHE A 185 7.74 -7.86 2.32
C PHE A 185 8.46 -6.86 1.41
N ALA A 186 9.78 -6.82 1.51
CA ALA A 186 10.66 -6.22 0.53
C ALA A 186 10.98 -7.26 -0.56
N ALA A 187 10.78 -6.86 -1.81
CA ALA A 187 10.95 -7.66 -3.01
C ALA A 187 12.21 -8.54 -3.04
N GLY A 188 12.02 -9.76 -3.52
CA GLY A 188 13.09 -10.68 -3.91
C GLY A 188 12.57 -12.10 -4.01
N LEU A 189 12.18 -12.53 -5.21
CA LEU A 189 12.61 -13.77 -5.89
C LEU A 189 11.79 -13.95 -7.19
N ALA A 190 12.55 -14.09 -8.29
CA ALA A 190 12.25 -14.48 -9.67
C ALA A 190 10.77 -14.69 -10.13
N GLU A 191 10.37 -13.85 -11.10
CA GLU A 191 9.33 -13.96 -12.16
C GLU A 191 8.08 -14.85 -11.92
N PRO A 192 6.84 -14.34 -12.03
CA PRO A 192 6.39 -13.30 -12.98
C PRO A 192 6.29 -11.92 -12.32
N ARG A 193 7.03 -10.93 -12.84
CA ARG A 193 6.92 -9.47 -12.57
C ARG A 193 6.10 -9.03 -11.33
N PHE A 194 6.45 -9.53 -10.15
CA PHE A 194 6.04 -8.94 -8.88
C PHE A 194 6.92 -7.72 -8.64
N GLN A 195 6.62 -6.60 -9.30
CA GLN A 195 7.22 -5.33 -8.91
C GLN A 195 6.47 -4.79 -7.69
N LEU A 196 6.83 -5.33 -6.53
CA LEU A 196 6.63 -4.63 -5.26
C LEU A 196 7.75 -3.60 -5.16
N GLN A 197 7.51 -2.38 -5.64
CA GLN A 197 8.45 -1.29 -5.41
C GLN A 197 8.20 -0.71 -4.01
N PRO A 198 9.12 -0.87 -3.04
CA PRO A 198 9.15 0.05 -1.91
C PRO A 198 9.51 1.43 -2.47
N VAL A 199 8.62 2.41 -2.33
CA VAL A 199 8.95 3.82 -2.58
C VAL A 199 9.92 4.25 -1.48
N ARG A 200 11.22 4.05 -1.71
CA ARG A 200 12.25 4.38 -0.72
C ARG A 200 12.27 5.89 -0.48
N PRO A 201 12.33 6.37 0.79
CA PRO A 201 12.69 7.75 1.07
C PRO A 201 14.13 8.00 0.61
N HIS A 202 14.35 9.14 -0.05
CA HIS A 202 15.65 9.55 -0.59
C HIS A 202 16.72 9.63 0.51
N ARG A 203 17.78 8.81 0.45
CA ARG A 203 19.22 9.16 0.28
C ARG A 203 20.13 7.97 0.66
N ALA A 204 21.26 7.87 -0.05
CA ALA A 204 22.14 6.72 -0.22
C ALA A 204 22.98 6.29 1.01
N LEU A 205 23.34 5.00 1.05
CA LEU A 205 24.75 4.54 1.09
C LEU A 205 24.85 3.01 0.85
N ALA A 206 25.87 2.64 0.08
CA ALA A 206 26.22 1.28 -0.30
C ALA A 206 26.98 0.56 0.82
N ALA A 207 26.81 -0.77 0.92
CA ALA A 207 27.75 -1.63 1.62
C ALA A 207 28.14 -2.80 0.69
N ARG A 208 29.42 -2.79 0.28
CA ARG A 208 30.09 -3.92 -0.37
C ARG A 208 30.43 -4.99 0.68
N ARG A 209 30.58 -6.23 0.20
CA ARG A 209 30.94 -7.46 0.95
C ARG A 209 32.20 -7.31 1.81
N PRO A 210 32.36 -8.14 2.86
CA PRO A 210 33.49 -8.09 3.77
C PRO A 210 34.77 -8.60 3.09
N VAL A 211 35.88 -7.91 3.37
CA VAL A 211 37.24 -8.42 3.19
C VAL A 211 37.86 -8.40 4.58
N GLU A 212 38.49 -9.50 4.96
CA GLU A 212 39.13 -9.72 6.26
C GLU A 212 40.37 -8.87 6.49
N ASP A 213 40.58 -8.63 7.80
CA ASP A 213 41.80 -8.31 8.54
C ASP A 213 42.77 -7.24 8.01
N HIS A 214 42.87 -6.14 8.76
CA HIS A 214 44.16 -5.70 9.28
C HIS A 214 43.97 -4.77 10.49
N ARG A 215 44.53 -5.21 11.63
CA ARG A 215 44.90 -4.38 12.79
C ARG A 215 45.47 -3.02 12.36
N GLN A 216 44.99 -1.92 12.94
CA GLN A 216 45.82 -0.91 13.64
C GLN A 216 44.99 0.26 14.22
N ARG A 217 45.25 0.49 15.52
CA ARG A 217 45.20 1.73 16.34
C ARG A 217 44.89 3.05 15.61
N TYR A 218 44.12 3.94 16.26
CA TYR A 218 44.54 5.26 16.78
C TYR A 218 43.34 5.96 17.46
N ARG A 219 43.30 5.96 18.81
CA ARG A 219 43.45 7.11 19.75
C ARG A 219 42.35 8.19 19.73
N LYS A 220 41.71 8.33 20.90
CA LYS A 220 40.90 9.46 21.36
C LYS A 220 41.66 10.80 21.28
N ALA A 221 40.95 11.88 20.98
CA ALA A 221 41.28 13.25 21.37
C ALA A 221 39.99 14.07 21.63
N PRO A 222 40.03 15.11 22.48
CA PRO A 222 38.90 15.55 23.31
C PRO A 222 38.17 16.79 22.80
N LEU A 223 36.93 16.95 23.29
CA LEU A 223 36.13 18.18 23.18
C LEU A 223 36.73 19.28 24.07
N LEU A 224 37.17 20.38 23.44
CA LEU A 224 37.37 21.69 24.04
C LEU A 224 36.19 22.57 23.61
N ALA A 225 35.38 23.03 24.58
CA ALA A 225 34.46 24.15 24.37
C ALA A 225 34.61 25.11 25.55
N CYS A 226 34.88 26.36 25.20
CA CYS A 226 35.19 27.47 26.08
C CYS A 226 34.01 27.93 26.95
N ALA A 227 34.40 28.55 28.06
CA ALA A 227 33.58 29.10 29.12
C ALA A 227 32.69 30.29 28.71
N GLY A 228 31.52 30.37 29.34
CA GLY A 228 30.71 31.57 29.48
C GLY A 228 29.98 31.51 30.83
N ARG A 229 30.38 32.37 31.77
CA ARG A 229 29.90 32.42 33.16
C ARG A 229 28.45 32.93 33.21
N ALA A 230 27.62 32.31 34.06
CA ALA A 230 26.38 32.91 34.54
C ALA A 230 26.35 32.76 36.07
N GLY A 231 26.43 33.88 36.76
CA GLY A 231 26.17 34.00 38.19
C GLY A 231 24.74 34.47 38.43
N ASP A 232 24.10 33.79 39.38
CA ASP A 232 23.24 34.36 40.42
C ASP A 232 22.14 35.39 40.05
N ARG A 233 20.88 34.94 40.09
CA ARG A 233 19.95 35.24 41.21
C ARG A 233 18.52 34.78 40.94
N ALA A 234 17.90 34.31 42.01
CA ALA A 234 16.49 33.99 42.14
C ALA A 234 15.59 35.23 42.17
N HIS A 235 14.37 35.11 41.64
CA HIS A 235 13.08 35.60 42.17
C HIS A 235 12.01 35.41 41.07
N HIS A 236 11.02 34.54 41.28
CA HIS A 236 9.65 34.90 41.72
C HIS A 236 8.93 35.85 40.75
N TRP A 237 7.88 35.35 40.08
CA TRP A 237 6.51 35.91 40.00
C TRP A 237 5.73 35.30 38.82
N ARG A 238 4.54 34.78 39.13
CA ARG A 238 3.48 34.35 38.20
C ARG A 238 2.60 35.56 37.81
N ARG A 239 1.80 35.36 36.75
CA ARG A 239 0.63 36.16 36.26
C ARG A 239 1.07 37.37 35.41
N ILE A 240 0.42 37.79 34.31
CA ILE A 240 -0.97 37.67 33.80
C ILE A 240 -0.93 38.30 32.37
N LEU A 241 -1.42 37.68 31.28
CA LEU A 241 -2.60 38.04 30.42
C LEU A 241 -2.26 37.65 28.97
N ARG A 242 -3.06 36.83 28.28
CA ARG A 242 -4.15 37.24 27.38
C ARG A 242 -3.80 38.42 26.45
N ARG A 243 -3.48 38.10 25.20
CA ARG A 243 -4.28 38.41 24.00
C ARG A 243 -3.81 37.56 22.84
#